data_AF-A0A932V280-F1
#
_entry.id   AF-A0A932V280-F1
#
_cell.length_a   1.000
_cell.length_b   1.000
_cell.length_c   1.000
_cell.angle_alpha   90.00
_cell.angle_beta   90.00
_cell.angle_gamma   90.00
#
_symmetry.space_group_name_H-M   'P 1'
#
loop_
_entity.id
_entity.type
_entity.pdbx_description
1 polymer ?
#
loop_
_entity_poly.entity_id
_entity_poly.type
_entity_poly.pdbx_seq_one_letter_code
_entity_poly.pdbx_strand_id
1 'polypeptide(L)'
;MDVENAVNQALDEVLDKMAFLFFDEFDADAYAGEGFALYTQVAFKGIVSGELFLSFTRATADQLARNLIGIRDGDELYDGTREDAVREFTNILVGRTMTLLSPNDAFELTVPRIIAAPPGSPQAQDLVVVEGGLEDEPFKVVVVLK
;
A
#
# COMPACT_ATOMS: atom_id res chain seq x y z
N MET A 1 7.22 9.07 17.56
CA MET A 1 7.49 8.33 16.32
C MET A 1 6.40 8.73 15.36
N ASP A 2 6.76 9.26 14.20
CA ASP A 2 5.81 9.78 13.23
C ASP A 2 5.54 8.71 12.17
N VAL A 3 4.47 7.93 12.38
CA VAL A 3 4.10 6.81 11.50
C VAL A 3 3.63 7.34 10.14
N GLU A 4 2.90 8.46 10.12
CA GLU A 4 2.43 9.09 8.89
C GLU A 4 3.60 9.53 8.02
N ASN A 5 4.57 10.24 8.59
CA ASN A 5 5.79 10.64 7.88
C ASN A 5 6.59 9.42 7.37
N ALA A 6 6.70 8.35 8.16
CA ALA A 6 7.37 7.13 7.74
C ALA A 6 6.64 6.41 6.58
N VAL A 7 5.30 6.45 6.55
CA VAL A 7 4.50 5.92 5.45
C VAL A 7 4.68 6.76 4.19
N ASN A 8 4.55 8.08 4.26
CA ASN A 8 4.72 8.97 3.11
C ASN A 8 6.12 8.82 2.50
N GLN A 9 7.17 8.85 3.32
CA GLN A 9 8.53 8.65 2.83
C GLN A 9 8.75 7.25 2.23
N ALA A 10 8.13 6.20 2.82
CA ALA A 10 8.21 4.87 2.23
C ALA A 10 7.47 4.79 0.89
N LEU A 11 6.33 5.45 0.74
CA LEU A 11 5.59 5.54 -0.52
C LEU A 11 6.46 6.19 -1.60
N ASP A 12 7.00 7.38 -1.32
CA ASP A 12 7.87 8.10 -2.25
C ASP A 12 9.03 7.22 -2.72
N GLU A 13 9.73 6.57 -1.78
CA GLU A 13 10.90 5.80 -2.12
C GLU A 13 10.59 4.48 -2.85
N VAL A 14 9.49 3.81 -2.51
CA VAL A 14 9.15 2.49 -3.10
C VAL A 14 8.47 2.68 -4.45
N LEU A 15 7.55 3.63 -4.58
CA LEU A 15 6.84 3.90 -5.82
C LEU A 15 7.79 4.44 -6.89
N ASP A 16 8.65 5.42 -6.57
CA ASP A 16 9.62 5.99 -7.51
C ASP A 16 10.62 4.93 -8.00
N LYS A 17 11.20 4.16 -7.07
CA LYS A 17 12.31 3.24 -7.41
C LYS A 17 11.89 1.90 -7.99
N MET A 18 10.68 1.43 -7.69
CA MET A 18 10.26 0.08 -8.07
C MET A 18 9.06 0.05 -9.01
N ALA A 19 8.13 0.99 -8.85
CA ALA A 19 6.93 1.03 -9.65
C ALA A 19 6.96 2.11 -10.73
N PHE A 20 7.89 3.07 -10.71
CA PHE A 20 7.85 4.26 -11.57
C PHE A 20 6.50 4.98 -11.50
N LEU A 21 5.92 5.04 -10.30
CA LEU A 21 4.65 5.73 -10.01
C LEU A 21 4.91 6.87 -9.04
N PHE A 22 4.03 7.87 -9.04
CA PHE A 22 4.07 9.00 -8.13
C PHE A 22 2.82 9.04 -7.25
N PHE A 23 3.01 9.34 -5.97
CA PHE A 23 1.93 9.51 -5.00
C PHE A 23 1.70 11.00 -4.78
N ASP A 24 0.51 11.47 -5.17
CA ASP A 24 0.17 12.89 -5.15
C ASP A 24 -1.24 13.13 -4.56
N GLU A 25 -1.60 14.39 -4.39
CA GLU A 25 -2.96 14.79 -4.01
C GLU A 25 -3.99 14.27 -5.02
N PHE A 26 -5.15 13.85 -4.53
CA PHE A 26 -6.21 13.25 -5.34
C PHE A 26 -7.56 13.89 -5.07
N ASP A 27 -8.23 14.33 -6.13
CA ASP A 27 -9.58 14.89 -6.07
C ASP A 27 -10.63 13.78 -6.19
N ALA A 28 -11.04 13.26 -5.03
CA ALA A 28 -12.06 12.22 -4.96
C ALA A 28 -13.44 12.67 -5.46
N ASP A 29 -13.75 13.98 -5.42
CA ASP A 29 -15.04 14.51 -5.89
C ASP A 29 -15.09 14.60 -7.42
N ALA A 30 -13.94 14.80 -8.08
CA ALA A 30 -13.82 14.83 -9.54
C ALA A 30 -13.63 13.44 -10.17
N TYR A 31 -13.28 12.42 -9.39
CA TYR A 31 -12.99 11.08 -9.91
C TYR A 31 -14.26 10.33 -10.33
N ALA A 32 -14.31 9.92 -11.60
CA ALA A 32 -15.43 9.19 -12.20
C ALA A 32 -15.12 7.70 -12.50
N GLY A 33 -13.95 7.21 -12.10
CA GLY A 33 -13.52 5.83 -12.35
C GLY A 33 -14.05 4.82 -11.34
N GLU A 34 -13.52 3.60 -11.39
CA GLU A 34 -13.89 2.53 -10.46
C GLU A 34 -13.28 2.76 -9.07
N GLY A 35 -14.02 2.38 -8.02
CA GLY A 35 -13.51 2.42 -6.66
C GLY A 35 -12.47 1.33 -6.38
N PHE A 36 -12.03 1.25 -5.11
CA PHE A 36 -11.14 0.19 -4.67
C PHE A 36 -11.72 -1.20 -4.94
N ALA A 37 -10.89 -2.10 -5.45
CA ALA A 37 -11.25 -3.46 -5.83
C ALA A 37 -10.34 -4.53 -5.20
N LEU A 38 -9.10 -4.18 -4.86
CA LEU A 38 -8.14 -5.07 -4.23
C LEU A 38 -7.64 -4.48 -2.91
N TYR A 39 -7.50 -5.33 -1.91
CA TYR A 39 -7.06 -4.95 -0.58
C TYR A 39 -6.00 -5.90 -0.06
N THR A 40 -4.96 -5.37 0.54
CA THR A 40 -3.95 -6.16 1.23
C THR A 40 -3.91 -5.84 2.71
N GLN A 41 -3.42 -6.78 3.51
CA GLN A 41 -3.16 -6.62 4.93
C GLN A 41 -1.83 -7.25 5.29
N VAL A 42 -1.09 -6.58 6.17
CA VAL A 42 0.08 -7.12 6.86
C VAL A 42 0.10 -6.68 8.31
N ALA A 43 0.29 -7.63 9.22
CA ALA A 43 0.53 -7.33 10.63
C ALA A 43 2.04 -7.20 10.91
N PHE A 44 2.38 -6.26 11.80
CA PHE A 44 3.73 -6.00 12.26
C PHE A 44 3.80 -5.96 13.80
N LYS A 45 4.96 -6.34 14.35
CA LYS A 45 5.22 -6.36 15.79
C LYS A 45 6.67 -5.96 16.11
N GLY A 46 6.84 -5.05 17.05
CA GLY A 46 8.15 -4.56 17.49
C GLY A 46 7.98 -3.56 18.64
N ILE A 47 8.76 -2.48 18.62
CA ILE A 47 8.60 -1.33 19.55
C ILE A 47 7.22 -0.67 19.47
N VAL A 48 6.53 -0.86 18.33
CA VAL A 48 5.10 -0.63 18.12
C VAL A 48 4.54 -1.86 17.41
N SER A 49 3.25 -2.12 17.57
CA SER A 49 2.57 -3.24 16.92
C SER A 49 1.27 -2.78 16.29
N GLY A 50 0.85 -3.47 15.23
CA GLY A 50 -0.30 -3.02 14.47
C GLY A 50 -0.52 -3.80 13.18
N GLU A 51 -1.37 -3.23 12.34
CA GLU A 51 -1.71 -3.74 11.02
C GLU A 51 -1.69 -2.61 10.00
N LEU A 52 -1.14 -2.89 8.82
CA LEU A 52 -1.14 -2.00 7.66
C LEU A 52 -2.03 -2.59 6.58
N PHE A 53 -2.88 -1.76 6.01
CA PHE A 53 -3.80 -2.10 4.94
C PHE A 53 -3.56 -1.19 3.74
N LEU A 54 -3.57 -1.77 2.54
CA LEU A 54 -3.53 -1.01 1.30
C LEU A 54 -4.79 -1.28 0.50
N SER A 55 -5.31 -0.23 -0.14
CA SER A 55 -6.47 -0.29 -1.03
C SER A 55 -6.08 0.19 -2.42
N PHE A 56 -6.38 -0.63 -3.43
CA PHE A 56 -6.03 -0.39 -4.82
C PHE A 56 -7.28 -0.46 -5.68
N THR A 57 -7.38 0.40 -6.70
CA THR A 57 -8.28 0.11 -7.82
C THR A 57 -7.71 -1.04 -8.64
N ARG A 58 -8.54 -1.56 -9.55
CA ARG A 58 -8.06 -2.56 -10.52
C ARG A 58 -6.96 -1.98 -11.42
N ALA A 59 -7.10 -0.72 -11.85
CA ALA A 59 -6.12 -0.08 -12.72
C ALA A 59 -4.74 0.05 -12.04
N THR A 60 -4.71 0.53 -10.79
CA THR A 60 -3.46 0.61 -10.01
C THR A 60 -2.82 -0.77 -9.81
N ALA A 61 -3.61 -1.80 -9.49
CA ALA A 61 -3.09 -3.16 -9.31
C ALA A 61 -2.50 -3.74 -10.61
N ASP A 62 -3.14 -3.48 -11.75
CA ASP A 62 -2.66 -3.91 -13.06
C ASP A 62 -1.34 -3.22 -13.41
N GLN A 63 -1.22 -1.93 -13.11
CA GLN A 63 -0.02 -1.14 -13.34
C GLN A 63 1.14 -1.60 -12.44
N LEU A 64 0.89 -1.82 -11.14
CA LEU A 64 1.88 -2.39 -10.23
C LEU A 64 2.35 -3.76 -10.71
N ALA A 65 1.45 -4.62 -11.18
CA ALA A 65 1.82 -5.91 -11.73
C ALA A 65 2.74 -5.79 -12.96
N ARG A 66 2.42 -4.87 -13.87
CA ARG A 66 3.27 -4.62 -15.05
C ARG A 66 4.65 -4.11 -14.66
N ASN A 67 4.71 -3.13 -13.75
CA ASN A 67 5.95 -2.45 -13.41
C ASN A 67 6.87 -3.33 -12.55
N LEU A 68 6.32 -4.07 -11.57
CA LEU A 68 7.11 -4.92 -10.69
C LEU A 68 7.58 -6.22 -11.37
N ILE A 69 6.77 -6.79 -12.26
CA ILE A 69 7.06 -8.09 -12.90
C ILE A 69 7.73 -7.91 -14.27
N GLY A 70 7.64 -6.71 -14.86
CA GLY A 70 8.20 -6.39 -16.17
C GLY A 70 7.35 -6.91 -17.33
N ILE A 71 6.03 -6.95 -17.17
CA ILE A 71 5.08 -7.37 -18.21
C ILE A 71 4.85 -6.19 -19.16
N ARG A 72 4.90 -6.44 -20.48
CA ARG A 72 4.79 -5.37 -21.49
C ARG A 72 3.37 -4.86 -21.62
N ASP A 73 3.25 -3.64 -22.12
CA ASP A 73 1.96 -3.06 -22.42
C ASP A 73 1.23 -3.83 -23.52
N GLY A 74 0.05 -4.34 -23.17
CA GLY A 74 -0.82 -5.10 -24.07
C GLY A 74 -0.76 -6.61 -23.88
N ASP A 75 0.21 -7.12 -23.10
CA ASP A 75 0.21 -8.53 -22.69
C ASP A 75 -0.90 -8.78 -21.64
N GLU A 76 -1.52 -9.95 -21.71
CA GLU A 76 -2.49 -10.38 -20.71
C GLU A 76 -1.80 -10.62 -19.37
N LEU A 77 -2.36 -10.05 -18.31
CA LEU A 77 -1.97 -10.40 -16.95
C LEU A 77 -2.57 -11.77 -16.63
N TYR A 78 -1.71 -12.76 -16.39
CA TYR A 78 -2.13 -14.10 -15.98
C TYR A 78 -2.93 -14.06 -14.66
N ASP A 79 -3.73 -15.09 -14.44
CA ASP A 79 -4.49 -15.24 -13.20
C ASP A 79 -3.54 -15.23 -11.99
N GLY A 80 -3.92 -14.46 -10.96
CA GLY A 80 -3.13 -14.30 -9.73
C GLY A 80 -1.98 -13.29 -9.79
N THR A 81 -1.52 -12.87 -10.98
CA THR A 81 -0.39 -11.94 -11.13
C THR A 81 -0.62 -10.60 -10.42
N ARG A 82 -1.85 -10.09 -10.44
CA ARG A 82 -2.24 -8.86 -9.74
C ARG A 82 -2.11 -9.01 -8.23
N GLU A 83 -2.62 -10.11 -7.69
CA GLU A 83 -2.59 -10.37 -6.25
C GLU A 83 -1.15 -10.52 -5.75
N ASP A 84 -0.31 -11.21 -6.50
CA ASP A 84 1.09 -11.40 -6.14
C ASP A 84 1.86 -10.07 -6.19
N ALA A 85 1.61 -9.24 -7.20
CA ALA A 85 2.22 -7.92 -7.29
C ALA A 85 1.84 -7.01 -6.12
N VAL A 86 0.56 -6.92 -5.77
CA VAL A 86 0.13 -6.07 -4.64
C VAL A 86 0.61 -6.63 -3.30
N ARG A 87 0.71 -7.96 -3.13
CA ARG A 87 1.33 -8.56 -1.93
C ARG A 87 2.81 -8.21 -1.82
N GLU A 88 3.55 -8.29 -2.92
CA GLU A 88 4.97 -7.96 -2.93
C GLU A 88 5.19 -6.46 -2.66
N PHE A 89 4.41 -5.60 -3.32
CA PHE A 89 4.41 -4.16 -3.03
C PHE A 89 4.12 -3.89 -1.55
N THR A 90 3.12 -4.55 -0.97
CA THR A 90 2.78 -4.42 0.45
C THR A 90 3.95 -4.81 1.35
N ASN A 91 4.63 -5.91 1.02
CA ASN A 91 5.79 -6.41 1.76
C ASN A 91 6.94 -5.40 1.76
N ILE A 92 7.26 -4.88 0.59
CA ILE A 92 8.32 -3.88 0.40
C ILE A 92 7.97 -2.60 1.14
N LEU A 93 6.74 -2.10 0.98
CA LEU A 93 6.29 -0.86 1.60
C LEU A 93 6.34 -0.97 3.13
N VAL A 94 5.72 -1.99 3.73
CA VAL A 94 5.72 -2.13 5.20
C VAL A 94 7.13 -2.31 5.73
N GLY A 95 8.00 -3.06 5.04
CA GLY A 95 9.39 -3.24 5.42
C GLY A 95 10.15 -1.90 5.44
N ARG A 96 9.95 -1.08 4.40
CA ARG A 96 10.54 0.27 4.34
C ARG A 96 9.98 1.19 5.42
N THR A 97 8.67 1.20 5.62
CA THR A 97 8.02 2.00 6.67
C THR A 97 8.57 1.65 8.05
N MET A 98 8.69 0.36 8.40
CA MET A 98 9.23 -0.05 9.70
C MET A 98 10.70 0.33 9.87
N THR A 99 11.50 0.20 8.80
CA THR A 99 12.91 0.62 8.79
C THR A 99 13.07 2.12 9.02
N LEU A 100 12.19 2.94 8.44
CA LEU A 100 12.19 4.40 8.65
C LEU A 100 11.69 4.77 10.05
N LEU A 101 10.73 4.03 10.58
CA LEU A 101 10.12 4.28 11.88
C LEU A 101 11.12 4.01 13.03
N SER A 102 11.86 2.92 12.95
CA SER A 102 13.01 2.69 13.83
C SER A 102 14.13 1.91 13.12
N PRO A 103 15.18 2.61 12.66
CA PRO A 103 16.30 2.00 11.94
C PRO A 103 17.13 0.99 12.75
N ASN A 104 17.03 1.03 14.07
CA ASN A 104 17.84 0.21 14.97
C ASN A 104 17.05 -0.92 15.64
N ASP A 105 15.73 -0.96 15.46
CA ASP A 105 14.87 -1.98 16.07
C ASP A 105 14.41 -3.01 15.04
N ALA A 106 14.30 -4.26 15.49
CA ALA A 106 13.75 -5.32 14.66
C ALA A 106 12.22 -5.33 14.72
N PHE A 107 11.59 -5.57 13.57
CA PHE A 107 10.16 -5.81 13.46
C PHE A 107 9.91 -7.21 12.90
N GLU A 108 8.95 -7.91 13.48
CA GLU A 108 8.38 -9.13 12.93
C GLU A 108 7.23 -8.75 12.00
N LEU A 109 7.29 -9.20 10.74
CA LEU A 109 6.25 -9.00 9.74
C LEU A 109 5.58 -10.33 9.42
N THR A 110 4.26 -10.31 9.31
CA THR A 110 3.52 -11.43 8.71
C THR A 110 3.57 -11.36 7.18
N VAL A 111 3.25 -12.47 6.51
CA VAL A 111 3.13 -12.46 5.04
C VAL A 111 1.88 -11.68 4.65
N PRO A 112 1.97 -10.71 3.71
CA PRO A 112 0.81 -9.97 3.23
C PRO A 112 -0.28 -10.88 2.64
N ARG A 113 -1.54 -10.56 2.93
CA ARG A 113 -2.71 -11.34 2.48
C ARG A 113 -3.68 -10.45 1.73
N ILE A 114 -4.40 -11.05 0.78
CA ILE A 114 -5.56 -10.40 0.17
C ILE A 114 -6.75 -10.54 1.13
N ILE A 115 -7.47 -9.45 1.34
CA ILE A 115 -8.67 -9.40 2.18
C ILE A 115 -9.86 -8.86 1.39
N ALA A 116 -11.07 -9.11 1.87
CA ALA A 116 -12.29 -8.68 1.19
C ALA A 116 -12.54 -7.16 1.29
N ALA A 117 -12.16 -6.55 2.42
CA ALA A 117 -12.22 -5.12 2.68
C ALA A 117 -11.36 -4.78 3.91
N PRO A 118 -10.78 -3.57 4.00
CA PRO A 118 -10.10 -3.11 5.21
C PRO A 118 -11.10 -3.01 6.38
N PRO A 119 -10.60 -2.98 7.64
CA PRO A 119 -11.46 -2.77 8.78
C PRO A 119 -12.27 -1.48 8.61
N GLY A 120 -13.58 -1.56 8.87
CA GLY A 120 -14.43 -0.37 8.96
C GLY A 120 -13.88 0.58 10.03
N SER A 121 -14.06 1.89 9.81
CA SER A 121 -13.49 3.02 10.56
C SER A 121 -13.10 2.65 12.01
N PRO A 122 -11.83 2.31 12.28
CA PRO A 122 -11.38 2.02 13.63
C PRO A 122 -11.53 3.26 14.52
N GLN A 123 -11.54 3.04 15.84
CA GLN A 123 -11.59 4.15 16.81
C GLN A 123 -10.41 5.10 16.54
N ALA A 124 -10.71 6.38 16.29
CA ALA A 124 -9.83 7.33 15.60
C ALA A 124 -8.48 7.65 16.28
N GLN A 125 -8.19 7.11 17.47
CA GLN A 125 -7.00 7.51 18.25
C GLN A 125 -5.74 6.73 17.88
N ASP A 126 -5.87 5.52 17.31
CA ASP A 126 -4.74 4.65 16.92
C ASP A 126 -4.69 4.41 15.41
N LEU A 127 -5.22 5.36 14.65
CA LEU A 127 -5.44 5.25 13.21
C LEU A 127 -4.64 6.31 12.46
N VAL A 128 -3.77 5.87 11.57
CA VAL A 128 -3.12 6.73 10.57
C VAL A 128 -3.72 6.39 9.20
N VAL A 129 -4.17 7.42 8.49
CA VAL A 129 -4.70 7.29 7.14
C VAL A 129 -3.87 8.18 6.22
N VAL A 130 -3.30 7.58 5.19
CA VAL A 130 -2.65 8.29 4.10
C VAL A 130 -3.44 7.97 2.83
N GLU A 131 -3.99 8.99 2.19
CA GLU A 131 -4.80 8.86 0.98
C GLU A 131 -4.36 9.87 -0.06
N GLY A 132 -4.44 9.46 -1.33
CA GLY A 132 -3.95 10.23 -2.46
C GLY A 132 -4.15 9.45 -3.75
N GLY A 133 -3.43 9.83 -4.78
CA GLY A 133 -3.56 9.31 -6.13
C GLY A 133 -2.30 8.60 -6.59
N LEU A 134 -2.47 7.56 -7.41
CA LEU A 134 -1.42 6.96 -8.22
C LEU A 134 -1.89 7.01 -9.68
N GLU A 135 -1.30 7.88 -10.50
CA GLU A 135 -1.68 8.04 -11.93
C GLU A 135 -3.19 8.26 -12.13
N ASP A 136 -3.76 9.24 -11.42
CA ASP A 136 -5.20 9.58 -11.42
C ASP A 136 -6.14 8.49 -10.88
N GLU A 137 -5.61 7.44 -10.24
CA GLU A 137 -6.40 6.42 -9.54
C GLU A 137 -6.29 6.57 -8.03
N PRO A 138 -7.39 6.41 -7.26
CA PRO A 138 -7.34 6.52 -5.82
C PRO A 138 -6.47 5.42 -5.21
N PHE A 139 -5.70 5.80 -4.20
CA PHE A 139 -4.87 4.90 -3.41
C PHE A 139 -4.96 5.25 -1.93
N LYS A 140 -4.96 4.23 -1.07
CA LYS A 140 -5.12 4.44 0.37
C LYS A 140 -4.29 3.47 1.19
N VAL A 141 -3.57 4.02 2.16
CA VAL A 141 -2.88 3.30 3.23
C VAL A 141 -3.61 3.56 4.54
N VAL A 142 -3.86 2.50 5.30
CA VAL A 142 -4.41 2.57 6.65
C VAL A 142 -3.48 1.82 7.59
N VAL A 143 -3.04 2.48 8.65
CA VAL A 143 -2.26 1.84 9.72
C VAL A 143 -3.05 1.90 11.02
N VAL A 144 -3.27 0.74 11.62
CA VAL A 144 -3.94 0.58 12.91
C VAL A 144 -2.91 0.14 13.94
N LEU A 145 -2.66 0.96 14.95
CA LEU A 145 -1.75 0.66 16.06
C LEU A 145 -2.50 -0.10 17.18
N LYS A 146 -1.77 -0.91 17.95
CA LYS A 146 -2.28 -1.72 19.08
C LYS A 146 -1.46 -1.51 20.34
#